data_AF-A0A4D4KU94-F1
#
_entry.id   AF-A0A4D4KU94-F1
#
_cell.length_a   1.000
_cell.length_b   1.000
_cell.length_c   1.000
_cell.angle_alpha   90.00
_cell.angle_beta   90.00
_cell.angle_gamma   90.00
#
_symmetry.space_group_name_H-M   'P 1'
#
loop_
_entity.id
_entity.type
_entity.pdbx_description
1 polymer ?
#
loop_
_entity_poly.entity_id
_entity_poly.type
_entity_poly.pdbx_seq_one_letter_code
_entity_poly.pdbx_strand_id
1 'polypeptide(L)'
;MDSVSFLLVAVILTALAFDFTNGFHDTANSMATSIATGALSPRLAVLVAAVLNLAGAFLSTEVAKTISGGIVDDAKVSPVMIFAGLIGAILWNLITWLAGLPSSSSHALFGGLIGAVWVGAGESAVRFTAIVEKIVIPAVASPVVACVVAMLATYLAYVITHRAAAPVARKGFRAGQVGSASLVALAHGTNDAQKTMGSSPSPSSPVVCSATAPGHRGGWCSPPVWRSRWAPMSAGGGSSGPWARG
;
A
#
# COMPACT_ATOMS: atom_id res chain seq x y z
N MET A 1 -22.92 7.63 -22.59
CA MET A 1 -21.99 7.54 -21.45
C MET A 1 -21.04 8.70 -21.58
N ASP A 2 -21.04 9.60 -20.62
CA ASP A 2 -20.26 10.84 -20.70
C ASP A 2 -18.77 10.52 -20.53
N SER A 3 -17.88 11.26 -21.20
CA SER A 3 -16.43 11.00 -21.19
C SER A 3 -15.83 10.98 -19.79
N VAL A 4 -16.46 11.71 -18.85
CA VAL A 4 -16.09 11.74 -17.42
C VAL A 4 -16.33 10.39 -16.73
N SER A 5 -17.44 9.72 -17.04
CA SER A 5 -17.79 8.41 -16.47
C SER A 5 -16.87 7.30 -16.97
N PHE A 6 -16.44 7.38 -18.23
CA PHE A 6 -15.46 6.44 -18.79
C PHE A 6 -14.08 6.58 -18.14
N LEU A 7 -13.60 7.82 -17.99
CA LEU A 7 -12.30 8.10 -17.36
C LEU A 7 -12.28 7.67 -15.88
N LEU A 8 -13.38 7.86 -15.16
CA LEU A 8 -13.50 7.41 -13.78
C LEU A 8 -13.39 5.89 -13.66
N VAL A 9 -14.06 5.14 -14.54
CA VAL A 9 -13.95 3.68 -14.57
C VAL A 9 -12.52 3.24 -14.88
N ALA A 10 -11.85 3.90 -15.84
CA ALA A 10 -10.45 3.62 -16.15
C ALA A 10 -9.53 3.85 -14.93
N VAL A 11 -9.69 4.96 -14.22
CA VAL A 11 -8.93 5.25 -12.98
C VAL A 11 -9.16 4.17 -11.93
N ILE A 12 -10.41 3.73 -11.73
CA ILE A 12 -10.73 2.68 -10.75
C ILE A 12 -10.03 1.37 -11.14
N LEU A 13 -10.13 0.95 -12.40
CA LEU A 13 -9.48 -0.28 -12.88
C LEU A 13 -7.96 -0.21 -12.73
N THR A 14 -7.35 0.93 -13.05
CA THR A 14 -5.91 1.14 -12.90
C THR A 14 -5.48 1.14 -11.43
N ALA A 15 -6.27 1.75 -10.53
CA ALA A 15 -6.00 1.69 -9.08
C ALA A 15 -6.07 0.26 -8.55
N LEU A 16 -7.07 -0.53 -8.97
CA LEU A 16 -7.17 -1.94 -8.59
C LEU A 16 -5.98 -2.76 -9.13
N ALA A 17 -5.51 -2.47 -10.35
CA ALA A 17 -4.33 -3.10 -10.91
C ALA A 17 -3.05 -2.74 -10.13
N PHE A 18 -2.91 -1.47 -9.71
CA PHE A 18 -1.82 -1.03 -8.86
C PHE A 18 -1.80 -1.77 -7.52
N ASP A 19 -2.93 -1.83 -6.83
CA ASP A 19 -3.06 -2.56 -5.56
C ASP A 19 -2.70 -4.04 -5.72
N PHE A 20 -3.15 -4.66 -6.82
CA PHE A 20 -2.80 -6.05 -7.13
C PHE A 20 -1.29 -6.23 -7.33
N THR A 21 -0.64 -5.32 -8.08
CA THR A 21 0.82 -5.37 -8.25
C THR A 21 1.55 -5.17 -6.92
N ASN A 22 1.08 -4.26 -6.07
CA ASN A 22 1.67 -4.01 -4.75
C ASN A 22 1.56 -5.22 -3.83
N GLY A 23 0.42 -5.91 -3.81
CA GLY A 23 0.22 -7.11 -3.00
C GLY A 23 1.28 -8.19 -3.25
N PHE A 24 1.80 -8.30 -4.48
CA PHE A 24 2.92 -9.21 -4.77
C PHE A 24 4.25 -8.78 -4.14
N HIS A 25 4.60 -7.49 -4.27
CA HIS A 25 5.81 -6.94 -3.67
C HIS A 25 5.76 -7.07 -2.14
N ASP A 26 4.62 -6.78 -1.54
CA ASP A 26 4.42 -6.79 -0.09
C ASP A 26 4.36 -8.21 0.49
N THR A 27 3.85 -9.17 -0.28
CA THR A 27 3.93 -10.60 0.08
C THR A 27 5.39 -11.07 0.08
N ALA A 28 6.19 -10.70 -0.92
CA ALA A 28 7.60 -11.04 -0.95
C ALA A 28 8.35 -10.43 0.25
N ASN A 29 8.12 -9.14 0.54
CA ASN A 29 8.77 -8.43 1.64
C ASN A 29 8.42 -9.00 3.03
N SER A 30 7.17 -9.43 3.24
CA SER A 30 6.70 -9.93 4.55
C SER A 30 7.01 -11.41 4.78
N MET A 31 7.01 -12.24 3.74
CA MET A 31 7.08 -13.70 3.86
C MET A 31 8.41 -14.32 3.44
N ALA A 32 9.32 -13.60 2.77
CA ALA A 32 10.58 -14.15 2.27
C ALA A 32 11.38 -14.88 3.36
N THR A 33 11.51 -14.29 4.55
CA THR A 33 12.27 -14.89 5.67
C THR A 33 11.65 -16.19 6.14
N SER A 34 10.32 -16.24 6.31
CA SER A 34 9.59 -17.44 6.76
C SER A 34 9.61 -18.57 5.73
N ILE A 35 9.71 -18.24 4.44
CA ILE A 35 9.90 -19.23 3.37
C ILE A 35 11.34 -19.74 3.37
N ALA A 36 12.33 -18.83 3.43
CA ALA A 36 13.75 -19.17 3.38
C ALA A 36 14.21 -20.03 4.57
N THR A 37 13.64 -19.83 5.77
CA THR A 37 13.95 -20.66 6.95
C THR A 37 13.17 -21.98 6.99
N GLY A 38 12.28 -22.22 6.02
CA GLY A 38 11.37 -23.38 6.02
C GLY A 38 10.31 -23.32 7.11
N ALA A 39 10.03 -22.13 7.67
CA ALA A 39 8.99 -21.96 8.67
C ALA A 39 7.60 -22.21 8.07
N LEU A 40 7.35 -21.63 6.88
CA LEU A 40 6.15 -21.81 6.06
C LEU A 40 6.52 -22.37 4.68
N SER A 41 5.62 -23.18 4.10
CA SER A 41 5.72 -23.52 2.68
C SER A 41 5.34 -22.30 1.82
N PRO A 42 5.91 -22.14 0.61
CA PRO A 42 5.65 -20.98 -0.24
C PRO A 42 4.16 -20.74 -0.49
N ARG A 43 3.40 -21.80 -0.78
CA ARG A 43 1.94 -21.70 -1.02
C ARG A 43 1.17 -21.21 0.21
N LEU A 44 1.52 -21.70 1.39
CA LEU A 44 0.85 -21.30 2.63
C LEU A 44 1.23 -19.87 3.00
N ALA A 45 2.49 -19.48 2.82
CA ALA A 45 2.96 -18.13 3.08
C ALA A 45 2.22 -17.10 2.23
N VAL A 46 2.04 -17.38 0.93
CA VAL A 46 1.27 -16.53 0.01
C VAL A 46 -0.20 -16.45 0.43
N LEU A 47 -0.83 -17.57 0.81
CA LEU A 47 -2.22 -17.58 1.27
C LEU A 47 -2.42 -16.76 2.55
N VAL A 48 -1.53 -16.94 3.54
CA VAL A 48 -1.57 -16.19 4.81
C VAL A 48 -1.36 -14.70 4.54
N ALA A 49 -0.39 -14.34 3.70
CA ALA A 49 -0.15 -12.96 3.33
C ALA A 49 -1.36 -12.34 2.63
N ALA A 50 -1.98 -13.04 1.68
CA ALA A 50 -3.16 -12.57 0.97
C ALA A 50 -4.35 -12.30 1.93
N VAL A 51 -4.62 -13.25 2.84
CA VAL A 51 -5.71 -13.12 3.82
C VAL A 51 -5.43 -11.97 4.80
N LEU A 52 -4.19 -11.83 5.27
CA LEU A 52 -3.85 -10.78 6.23
C LEU A 52 -3.75 -9.40 5.59
N ASN A 53 -3.30 -9.29 4.33
CA ASN A 53 -3.37 -8.03 3.59
C ASN A 53 -4.83 -7.60 3.40
N LEU A 54 -5.69 -8.54 3.01
CA LEU A 54 -7.14 -8.29 2.91
C LEU A 54 -7.74 -7.85 4.26
N ALA A 55 -7.43 -8.57 5.34
CA ALA A 55 -7.91 -8.23 6.68
C ALA A 55 -7.41 -6.87 7.15
N GLY A 56 -6.12 -6.56 6.92
CA GLY A 56 -5.51 -5.27 7.25
C GLY A 56 -6.18 -4.13 6.48
N ALA A 57 -6.50 -4.35 5.20
CA ALA A 57 -7.21 -3.37 4.41
C ALA A 57 -8.60 -3.05 4.98
N PHE A 58 -9.36 -4.06 5.42
CA PHE A 58 -10.64 -3.84 6.10
C PHE A 58 -10.50 -3.13 7.45
N LEU A 59 -9.51 -3.50 8.28
CA LEU A 59 -9.24 -2.81 9.55
C LEU A 59 -8.91 -1.32 9.32
N SER A 60 -8.23 -0.99 8.22
CA SER A 60 -7.93 0.39 7.89
C SER A 60 -9.15 1.19 7.42
N THR A 61 -10.20 0.56 6.86
CA THR A 61 -11.41 1.30 6.42
C THR A 61 -12.14 1.97 7.59
N GLU A 62 -12.03 1.42 8.80
CA GLU A 62 -12.57 2.03 10.04
C GLU A 62 -11.73 3.23 10.51
N VAL A 63 -10.42 3.26 10.23
CA VAL A 63 -9.48 4.32 10.65
C VAL A 63 -9.29 5.41 9.58
N ALA A 64 -9.64 5.12 8.33
CA ALA A 64 -9.32 5.93 7.16
C ALA A 64 -10.06 7.26 7.02
N LYS A 65 -10.95 7.62 7.96
CA LYS A 65 -11.61 8.93 7.97
C LYS A 65 -10.65 10.11 8.18
N THR A 66 -9.35 9.87 8.39
CA THR A 66 -8.44 10.89 8.95
C THR A 66 -7.15 11.13 8.16
N ILE A 67 -6.87 10.37 7.09
CA ILE A 67 -5.56 10.44 6.39
C ILE A 67 -5.77 10.54 4.86
N SER A 68 -6.39 11.61 4.41
CA SER A 68 -6.19 12.08 3.03
C SER A 68 -5.72 13.51 3.16
N GLY A 69 -4.51 13.85 2.71
CA GLY A 69 -4.25 15.28 2.60
C GLY A 69 -2.82 15.74 2.49
N GLY A 70 -2.63 16.55 1.47
CA GLY A 70 -1.85 17.77 1.61
C GLY A 70 -0.46 17.75 0.99
N ILE A 71 -0.15 16.76 0.14
CA ILE A 71 1.08 16.74 -0.68
C ILE A 71 0.88 17.58 -1.96
N VAL A 72 -0.34 17.54 -2.51
CA VAL A 72 -0.76 18.29 -3.69
C VAL A 72 -2.02 19.09 -3.38
N ASP A 73 -2.25 20.17 -4.12
CA ASP A 73 -3.46 20.98 -4.02
C ASP A 73 -4.64 20.25 -4.70
N ASP A 74 -5.46 19.58 -3.89
CA ASP A 74 -6.60 18.76 -4.33
C ASP A 74 -7.59 19.53 -5.24
N ALA A 75 -7.63 20.87 -5.16
CA ALA A 75 -8.50 21.69 -6.00
C ALA A 75 -8.01 21.78 -7.46
N LYS A 76 -6.71 21.58 -7.69
CA LYS A 76 -6.06 21.64 -9.01
C LYS A 76 -5.81 20.28 -9.63
N VAL A 77 -6.02 19.20 -8.87
CA VAL A 77 -5.83 17.82 -9.36
C VAL A 77 -6.99 17.41 -10.26
N SER A 78 -6.68 17.08 -11.52
CA SER A 78 -7.66 16.51 -12.44
C SER A 78 -7.61 14.97 -12.43
N PRO A 79 -8.71 14.28 -12.79
CA PRO A 79 -8.71 12.82 -12.90
C PRO A 79 -7.69 12.28 -13.91
N VAL A 80 -7.35 13.06 -14.94
CA VAL A 80 -6.30 12.71 -15.92
C VAL A 80 -4.92 12.69 -15.26
N MET A 81 -4.64 13.61 -14.33
CA MET A 81 -3.37 13.63 -13.57
C MET A 81 -3.26 12.42 -12.64
N ILE A 82 -4.37 12.05 -11.97
CA ILE A 82 -4.43 10.85 -11.13
C ILE A 82 -4.18 9.60 -11.98
N PHE A 83 -4.84 9.49 -13.13
CA PHE A 83 -4.66 8.39 -14.07
C PHE A 83 -3.21 8.28 -14.57
N ALA A 84 -2.62 9.40 -15.00
CA ALA A 84 -1.24 9.45 -15.45
C ALA A 84 -0.25 9.08 -14.34
N GLY A 85 -0.48 9.57 -13.12
CA GLY A 85 0.35 9.23 -11.95
C GLY A 85 0.27 7.75 -11.59
N LEU A 86 -0.92 7.16 -11.62
CA LEU A 86 -1.11 5.73 -11.39
C LEU A 86 -0.43 4.88 -12.47
N ILE A 87 -0.53 5.27 -13.75
CA ILE A 87 0.21 4.59 -14.83
C ILE A 87 1.71 4.67 -14.58
N GLY A 88 2.24 5.86 -14.26
CA GLY A 88 3.66 6.03 -13.95
C GLY A 88 4.12 5.12 -12.80
N ALA A 89 3.33 5.05 -11.73
CA ALA A 89 3.60 4.18 -10.59
C ALA A 89 3.58 2.69 -10.96
N ILE A 90 2.60 2.24 -11.74
CA ILE A 90 2.50 0.86 -12.22
C ILE A 90 3.68 0.51 -13.12
N LEU A 91 4.01 1.37 -14.09
CA LEU A 91 5.14 1.16 -14.98
C LEU A 91 6.45 1.04 -14.20
N TRP A 92 6.65 1.91 -13.19
CA TRP A 92 7.82 1.82 -12.32
C TRP A 92 7.88 0.52 -11.53
N ASN A 93 6.75 0.11 -10.93
CA ASN A 93 6.66 -1.18 -10.22
C ASN A 93 6.96 -2.36 -11.15
N LEU A 94 6.40 -2.38 -12.36
CA LEU A 94 6.64 -3.44 -13.34
C LEU A 94 8.11 -3.46 -13.82
N ILE A 95 8.71 -2.31 -14.09
CA ILE A 95 10.12 -2.22 -14.51
C ILE A 95 11.05 -2.73 -13.41
N THR A 96 10.86 -2.25 -12.18
CA THR A 96 11.69 -2.68 -11.04
C THR A 96 11.50 -4.15 -10.73
N TRP A 97 10.29 -4.67 -10.88
CA TRP A 97 10.01 -6.10 -10.79
C TRP A 97 10.73 -6.91 -11.88
N LEU A 98 10.61 -6.52 -13.15
CA LEU A 98 11.29 -7.18 -14.26
C LEU A 98 12.82 -7.17 -14.12
N ALA A 99 13.36 -6.12 -13.47
CA ALA A 99 14.78 -5.99 -13.16
C ALA A 99 15.20 -6.70 -11.85
N GLY A 100 14.26 -7.26 -11.07
CA GLY A 100 14.55 -7.88 -9.78
C GLY A 100 15.02 -6.91 -8.69
N LEU A 101 14.72 -5.61 -8.84
CA LEU A 101 15.14 -4.58 -7.90
C LEU A 101 14.11 -4.41 -6.77
N PRO A 102 14.55 -4.35 -5.50
CA PRO A 102 13.65 -3.99 -4.40
C PRO A 102 13.20 -2.53 -4.58
N SER A 103 11.89 -2.31 -4.69
CA SER A 103 11.28 -1.00 -4.93
C SER A 103 10.17 -0.72 -3.93
N SER A 104 9.97 0.55 -3.59
CA SER A 104 8.90 1.00 -2.72
C SER A 104 7.71 1.48 -3.54
N SER A 105 6.60 0.73 -3.51
CA SER A 105 5.36 1.12 -4.18
C SER A 105 4.78 2.46 -3.71
N SER A 106 4.97 2.83 -2.44
CA SER A 106 4.55 4.13 -1.92
C SER A 106 5.29 5.28 -2.60
N HIS A 107 6.60 5.15 -2.78
CA HIS A 107 7.41 6.16 -3.46
C HIS A 107 7.11 6.21 -4.96
N ALA A 108 6.83 5.05 -5.58
CA ALA A 108 6.37 5.00 -6.96
C ALA A 108 5.05 5.76 -7.15
N LEU A 109 4.08 5.56 -6.24
CA LEU A 109 2.80 6.26 -6.25
C LEU A 109 2.94 7.76 -6.04
N PHE A 110 3.68 8.18 -5.00
CA PHE A 110 3.91 9.58 -4.72
C PHE A 110 4.66 10.27 -5.86
N GLY A 111 5.73 9.65 -6.37
CA GLY A 111 6.51 10.17 -7.49
C GLY A 111 5.67 10.33 -8.77
N GLY A 112 4.87 9.31 -9.10
CA GLY A 112 3.94 9.36 -10.24
C GLY A 112 2.92 10.47 -10.10
N LEU A 113 2.26 10.60 -8.94
CA LEU A 113 1.26 11.63 -8.70
C LEU A 113 1.86 13.05 -8.66
N ILE A 114 2.96 13.25 -7.94
CA ILE A 114 3.65 14.54 -7.86
C ILE A 114 4.12 14.98 -9.25
N GLY A 115 4.70 14.07 -10.04
CA GLY A 115 5.15 14.37 -11.41
C GLY A 115 3.98 14.76 -12.33
N ALA A 116 2.87 14.00 -12.28
CA ALA A 116 1.68 14.31 -13.07
C ALA A 116 1.06 15.67 -12.71
N VAL A 117 1.01 16.01 -11.42
CA VAL A 117 0.49 17.30 -10.93
C VAL A 117 1.46 18.45 -11.27
N TRP A 118 2.77 18.25 -11.14
CA TRP A 118 3.75 19.26 -11.54
C TRP A 118 3.60 19.63 -13.02
N VAL A 119 3.56 18.63 -13.90
CA VAL A 119 3.40 18.87 -15.34
C VAL A 119 2.02 19.45 -15.68
N GLY A 120 0.97 18.95 -15.03
CA GLY A 120 -0.42 19.31 -15.37
C GLY A 120 -0.95 20.61 -14.76
N ALA A 121 -0.52 20.95 -13.54
CA ALA A 121 -1.02 22.10 -12.77
C ALA A 121 0.09 23.09 -12.35
N GLY A 122 1.35 22.79 -12.70
CA GLY A 122 2.50 23.61 -12.40
C GLY A 122 3.04 23.43 -10.98
N GLU A 123 4.20 24.02 -10.73
CA GLU A 123 4.93 23.94 -9.45
C GLU A 123 4.07 24.40 -8.25
N SER A 124 3.23 25.42 -8.45
CA SER A 124 2.36 25.98 -7.39
C SER A 124 1.31 25.00 -6.85
N ALA A 125 1.07 23.88 -7.53
CA ALA A 125 0.14 22.84 -7.09
C ALA A 125 0.82 21.76 -6.21
N VAL A 126 2.16 21.82 -6.10
CA VAL A 126 2.96 20.86 -5.34
C VAL A 126 3.47 21.51 -4.05
N ARG A 127 3.17 20.90 -2.90
CA ARG A 127 3.58 21.42 -1.58
C ARG A 127 4.89 20.78 -1.17
N PHE A 128 6.02 21.33 -1.64
CA PHE A 128 7.36 20.79 -1.38
C PHE A 128 7.69 20.62 0.10
N THR A 129 7.27 21.55 0.95
CA THR A 129 7.44 21.41 2.41
C THR A 129 6.74 20.16 2.94
N ALA A 130 5.52 19.88 2.47
CA ALA A 130 4.77 18.69 2.86
C ALA A 130 5.40 17.40 2.30
N ILE A 131 6.03 17.44 1.13
CA ILE A 131 6.81 16.31 0.58
C ILE A 131 7.97 15.98 1.53
N VAL A 132 8.72 16.99 1.97
CA VAL A 132 9.85 16.77 2.88
C VAL A 132 9.37 16.19 4.21
N GLU A 133 8.35 16.79 4.81
CA GLU A 133 7.85 16.40 6.13
C GLU A 133 7.16 15.03 6.14
N LYS A 134 6.35 14.73 5.11
CA LYS A 134 5.51 13.53 5.09
C LYS A 134 6.10 12.35 4.33
N ILE A 135 7.08 12.58 3.46
CA ILE A 135 7.68 11.53 2.62
C ILE A 135 9.17 11.39 2.95
N VAL A 136 9.95 12.45 2.75
CA VAL A 136 11.42 12.36 2.82
C VAL A 136 11.90 12.05 4.25
N ILE A 137 11.41 12.79 5.25
CA ILE A 137 11.82 12.58 6.65
C ILE A 137 11.44 11.16 7.12
N PRO A 138 10.20 10.67 6.98
CA PRO A 138 9.85 9.30 7.34
C PRO A 138 10.63 8.24 6.53
N ALA A 139 10.90 8.48 5.25
CA ALA A 139 11.64 7.54 4.41
C ALA A 139 13.10 7.35 4.88
N VAL A 140 13.74 8.42 5.34
CA VAL A 140 15.12 8.37 5.88
C VAL A 140 15.14 7.89 7.34
N ALA A 141 14.15 8.29 8.14
CA ALA A 141 14.08 7.92 9.55
C ALA A 141 13.67 6.46 9.77
N SER A 142 12.79 5.91 8.92
CA SER A 142 12.23 4.57 9.13
C SER A 142 13.25 3.44 9.11
N PRO A 143 14.30 3.39 8.26
CA PRO A 143 15.35 2.37 8.35
C PRO A 143 16.12 2.44 9.67
N VAL A 144 16.38 3.64 10.20
CA VAL A 144 17.10 3.81 11.47
C VAL A 144 16.26 3.29 12.62
N VAL A 145 14.98 3.68 12.68
CA VAL A 145 14.04 3.20 13.69
C VAL A 145 13.88 1.68 13.59
N ALA A 146 13.70 1.15 12.38
CA ALA A 146 13.59 -0.28 12.14
C ALA A 146 14.84 -1.04 12.60
N CYS A 147 16.04 -0.49 12.34
CA CYS A 147 17.30 -1.08 12.79
C CYS A 147 17.37 -1.15 14.33
N VAL A 148 17.06 -0.05 15.02
CA VAL A 148 17.06 0.00 16.49
C VAL A 148 16.06 -1.00 17.07
N VAL A 149 14.83 -1.02 16.55
CA VAL A 149 13.78 -1.96 17.00
C VAL A 149 14.18 -3.40 16.72
N ALA A 150 14.75 -3.69 15.54
CA ALA A 150 15.22 -5.03 15.19
C ALA A 150 16.35 -5.49 16.13
N MET A 151 17.34 -4.63 16.40
CA MET A 151 18.43 -4.92 17.34
C MET A 151 17.90 -5.25 18.74
N LEU A 152 16.99 -4.43 19.27
CA LEU A 152 16.35 -4.66 20.57
C LEU A 152 15.56 -5.96 20.58
N ALA A 153 14.74 -6.21 19.56
CA ALA A 153 13.95 -7.44 19.46
C ALA A 153 14.83 -8.69 19.38
N THR A 154 15.91 -8.66 18.59
CA THR A 154 16.87 -9.76 18.48
C THR A 154 17.61 -9.98 19.80
N TYR A 155 18.05 -8.92 20.47
CA TYR A 155 18.69 -9.00 21.78
C TYR A 155 17.77 -9.64 22.82
N LEU A 156 16.51 -9.18 22.91
CA LEU A 156 15.52 -9.75 23.83
C LEU A 156 15.23 -11.21 23.51
N ALA A 157 15.07 -11.57 22.24
CA ALA A 157 14.87 -12.95 21.82
C ALA A 157 16.04 -13.85 22.27
N TYR A 158 17.27 -13.38 22.14
CA TYR A 158 18.46 -14.12 22.60
C TYR A 158 18.47 -14.28 24.12
N VAL A 159 18.23 -13.19 24.87
CA VAL A 159 18.18 -13.22 26.34
C VAL A 159 17.09 -14.15 26.86
N ILE A 160 15.92 -14.22 26.21
CA ILE A 160 14.84 -15.12 26.63
C ILE A 160 15.16 -16.58 26.30
N THR A 161 15.83 -16.85 25.17
CA THR A 161 16.05 -18.21 24.67
C THR A 161 17.40 -18.82 25.06
N HIS A 162 18.34 -18.05 25.64
CA HIS A 162 19.69 -18.54 25.97
C HIS A 162 19.73 -19.76 26.92
N ARG A 163 18.68 -19.98 27.72
CA ARG A 163 18.57 -21.13 28.65
C ARG A 163 17.67 -22.26 28.13
N ALA A 164 17.04 -22.09 26.98
CA ALA A 164 16.10 -23.06 26.44
C ALA A 164 16.84 -24.20 25.73
N ALA A 165 16.34 -25.43 25.86
CA ALA A 165 16.83 -26.56 25.09
C ALA A 165 16.64 -26.31 23.58
N ALA A 166 17.63 -26.65 22.77
CA ALA A 166 17.66 -26.36 21.33
C ALA A 166 16.37 -26.74 20.55
N PRO A 167 15.70 -27.88 20.82
CA PRO A 167 14.44 -28.21 20.15
C PRO A 167 13.29 -27.26 20.50
N VAL A 168 13.22 -26.81 21.76
CA VAL A 168 12.19 -25.89 22.28
C VAL A 168 12.41 -24.50 21.72
N ALA A 169 13.67 -24.02 21.74
CA ALA A 169 14.04 -22.74 21.14
C ALA A 169 13.70 -22.71 19.64
N ARG A 170 14.05 -23.76 18.88
CA ARG A 170 13.77 -23.84 17.43
C ARG A 170 12.26 -23.82 17.13
N LYS A 171 11.44 -24.52 17.90
CA LYS A 171 9.97 -24.49 17.75
C LYS A 171 9.41 -23.10 18.07
N GLY A 172 9.92 -22.45 19.12
CA GLY A 172 9.55 -21.08 19.49
C GLY A 172 9.91 -20.06 18.40
N PHE A 173 11.14 -20.10 17.87
CA PHE A 173 11.57 -19.23 16.78
C PHE A 173 10.74 -19.43 15.51
N ARG A 174 10.42 -20.68 15.16
CA ARG A 174 9.58 -20.96 13.99
C ARG A 174 8.17 -20.37 14.15
N ALA A 175 7.56 -20.52 15.32
CA ALA A 175 6.26 -19.91 15.61
C ALA A 175 6.34 -18.37 15.63
N GLY A 176 7.39 -17.82 16.21
CA GLY A 176 7.67 -16.38 16.24
C GLY A 176 7.82 -15.79 14.84
N GLN A 177 8.55 -16.47 13.94
CA GLN A 177 8.71 -16.06 12.54
C GLN A 177 7.38 -16.03 11.78
N VAL A 178 6.54 -17.05 11.97
CA VAL A 178 5.19 -17.09 11.39
C VAL A 178 4.35 -15.92 11.91
N GLY A 179 4.36 -15.71 13.24
CA GLY A 179 3.61 -14.62 13.87
C GLY A 179 4.09 -13.23 13.41
N SER A 180 5.39 -12.98 13.40
CA SER A 180 5.96 -11.70 12.97
C SER A 180 5.71 -11.43 11.49
N ALA A 181 5.92 -12.42 10.61
CA ALA A 181 5.62 -12.28 9.19
C ALA A 181 4.13 -12.01 8.93
N SER A 182 3.25 -12.63 9.72
CA SER A 182 1.81 -12.38 9.69
C SER A 182 1.47 -10.95 10.10
N LEU A 183 2.07 -10.44 11.18
CA LEU A 183 1.88 -9.06 11.62
C LEU A 183 2.37 -8.04 10.57
N VAL A 184 3.50 -8.32 9.91
CA VAL A 184 4.01 -7.46 8.82
C VAL A 184 3.04 -7.48 7.63
N ALA A 185 2.52 -8.64 7.23
CA ALA A 185 1.52 -8.72 6.16
C ALA A 185 0.21 -7.98 6.51
N LEU A 186 -0.23 -8.06 7.77
CA LEU A 186 -1.37 -7.29 8.26
C LEU A 186 -1.10 -5.77 8.17
N ALA A 187 0.08 -5.33 8.60
CA ALA A 187 0.51 -3.94 8.55
C ALA A 187 0.61 -3.42 7.10
N HIS A 188 1.13 -4.23 6.17
CA HIS A 188 1.12 -3.91 4.73
C HIS A 188 -0.31 -3.68 4.23
N GLY A 189 -1.25 -4.58 4.54
CA GLY A 189 -2.66 -4.41 4.18
C GLY A 189 -3.28 -3.11 4.69
N THR A 190 -2.96 -2.73 5.93
CA THR A 190 -3.42 -1.44 6.48
C THR A 190 -2.84 -0.23 5.75
N ASN A 191 -1.57 -0.31 5.36
CA ASN A 191 -0.86 0.76 4.64
C ASN A 191 -1.34 0.88 3.18
N ASP A 192 -1.53 -0.25 2.49
CA ASP A 192 -2.02 -0.27 1.11
C ASP A 192 -3.40 0.35 0.99
N ALA A 193 -4.31 0.02 1.91
CA ALA A 193 -5.62 0.65 1.95
C ALA A 193 -5.52 2.19 2.06
N GLN A 194 -4.58 2.71 2.85
CA GLN A 194 -4.36 4.15 2.95
C GLN A 194 -3.86 4.76 1.63
N LYS A 195 -3.00 4.06 0.88
CA LYS A 195 -2.49 4.51 -0.44
C LYS A 195 -3.63 4.61 -1.46
N THR A 196 -4.45 3.58 -1.59
CA THR A 196 -5.60 3.57 -2.52
C THR A 196 -6.64 4.63 -2.17
N MET A 197 -6.80 4.91 -0.86
CA MET A 197 -7.69 5.97 -0.40
C MET A 197 -7.13 7.38 -0.64
N GLY A 198 -5.82 7.56 -0.56
CA GLY A 198 -5.15 8.82 -0.90
C GLY A 198 -5.05 9.11 -2.41
N SER A 199 -4.97 8.09 -3.26
CA SER A 199 -4.95 8.25 -4.73
C SER A 199 -6.33 8.54 -5.32
N SER A 200 -7.40 8.14 -4.63
CA SER A 200 -8.77 8.35 -5.09
C SER A 200 -9.24 9.76 -4.73
N PRO A 201 -9.81 10.53 -5.68
CA PRO A 201 -10.23 11.92 -5.44
C PRO A 201 -11.14 12.04 -4.21
N SER A 202 -10.99 13.13 -3.47
CA SER A 202 -11.75 13.39 -2.24
C SER A 202 -13.25 13.26 -2.50
N PRO A 203 -14.05 12.75 -1.54
CA PRO A 203 -15.51 12.78 -1.64
C PRO A 203 -16.06 14.21 -1.82
N SER A 204 -15.31 15.25 -1.44
CA SER A 204 -15.67 16.65 -1.68
C SER A 204 -15.20 17.19 -3.03
N SER A 205 -14.46 16.41 -3.83
CA SER A 205 -14.02 16.83 -5.16
C SER A 205 -15.23 16.99 -6.10
N PRO A 206 -15.32 18.09 -6.86
CA PRO A 206 -16.46 18.35 -7.76
C PRO A 206 -16.75 17.19 -8.72
N VAL A 207 -15.70 16.48 -9.14
CA VAL A 207 -15.77 15.30 -10.02
C VAL A 207 -16.52 14.14 -9.37
N VAL A 208 -16.22 13.82 -8.10
CA VAL A 208 -16.89 12.70 -7.39
C VAL A 208 -18.33 13.06 -7.10
N CYS A 209 -18.60 14.28 -6.59
CA CYS A 209 -19.97 14.75 -6.37
C CYS A 209 -20.82 14.69 -7.65
N SER A 210 -20.26 15.08 -8.80
CA SER A 210 -20.95 15.04 -10.09
C SER A 210 -21.25 13.61 -10.58
N ALA A 211 -20.42 12.62 -10.23
CA ALA A 211 -20.58 11.24 -10.66
C ALA A 211 -21.49 10.41 -9.73
N THR A 212 -21.48 10.66 -8.42
CA THR A 212 -22.29 9.90 -7.44
C THR A 212 -23.62 10.56 -7.05
N ALA A 213 -23.77 11.87 -7.23
CA ALA A 213 -25.01 12.59 -6.92
C ALA A 213 -25.22 13.77 -7.88
N PRO A 214 -25.52 13.52 -9.17
CA PRO A 214 -25.76 14.58 -10.14
C PRO A 214 -26.94 15.45 -9.70
N GLY A 215 -26.66 16.68 -9.25
CA GLY A 215 -27.66 17.67 -8.82
C GLY A 215 -27.48 18.24 -7.40
N HIS A 216 -26.64 17.64 -6.56
CA HIS A 216 -26.37 18.18 -5.21
C HIS A 216 -25.39 19.36 -5.27
N ARG A 217 -25.88 20.58 -4.97
CA ARG A 217 -25.05 21.78 -4.76
C ARG A 217 -24.95 22.05 -3.25
N GLY A 218 -23.82 21.69 -2.67
CA GLY A 218 -23.46 22.01 -1.28
C GLY A 218 -23.82 20.90 -0.28
N GLY A 219 -22.78 20.29 0.30
CA GLY A 219 -22.89 19.27 1.35
C GLY A 219 -21.88 18.14 1.20
N TRP A 220 -21.39 17.62 2.32
CA TRP A 220 -20.46 16.49 2.39
C TRP A 220 -21.05 15.26 1.67
N CYS A 221 -20.49 14.84 0.54
CA CYS A 221 -20.82 13.55 -0.06
C CYS A 221 -20.19 12.43 0.80
N SER A 222 -20.97 11.42 1.17
CA SER A 222 -20.43 10.22 1.82
C SER A 222 -19.40 9.53 0.90
N PRO A 223 -18.30 8.99 1.43
CA PRO A 223 -17.34 8.25 0.62
C PRO A 223 -18.03 7.10 -0.12
N PRO A 224 -17.70 6.85 -1.40
CA PRO A 224 -18.38 5.83 -2.19
C PRO A 224 -18.24 4.42 -1.57
N VAL A 225 -19.34 3.67 -1.48
CA VAL A 225 -19.39 2.30 -0.91
C VAL A 225 -18.45 1.32 -1.64
N TRP A 226 -18.10 1.60 -2.89
CA TRP A 226 -17.14 0.77 -3.61
C TRP A 226 -15.71 0.88 -3.04
N ARG A 227 -15.35 2.01 -2.41
CA ARG A 227 -14.02 2.24 -1.83
C ARG A 227 -13.75 1.31 -0.64
N SER A 228 -14.74 1.10 0.22
CA SER A 228 -14.62 0.17 1.36
C SER A 228 -14.76 -1.31 0.96
N ARG A 229 -15.33 -1.59 -0.22
CA ARG A 229 -15.62 -2.97 -0.66
C ARG A 229 -14.60 -3.56 -1.63
N TRP A 230 -14.07 -2.76 -2.57
CA TRP A 230 -13.23 -3.27 -3.67
C TRP A 230 -11.72 -3.09 -3.44
N ALA A 231 -11.29 -2.02 -2.76
CA ALA A 231 -9.87 -1.80 -2.44
C ALA A 231 -9.26 -2.91 -1.55
N PRO A 232 -9.99 -3.51 -0.59
CA PRO A 232 -9.48 -4.68 0.12
C PRO A 232 -9.31 -5.90 -0.79
N MET A 233 -10.24 -6.11 -1.74
CA MET A 233 -10.27 -7.31 -2.59
C MET A 233 -9.11 -7.38 -3.59
N SER A 234 -8.61 -6.25 -4.09
CA SER A 234 -7.42 -6.18 -4.97
C SER A 234 -6.13 -6.50 -4.22
N ALA A 235 -5.98 -5.97 -2.99
CA ALA A 235 -4.81 -6.22 -2.14
C ALA A 235 -4.63 -7.71 -1.77
N GLY A 236 -5.73 -8.47 -1.69
CA GLY A 236 -5.71 -9.93 -1.45
C GLY A 236 -5.39 -10.80 -2.68
N GLY A 237 -5.27 -10.23 -3.88
CA GLY A 237 -5.21 -10.98 -5.14
C GLY A 237 -3.85 -11.63 -5.48
N GLY A 238 -2.77 -11.31 -4.77
CA GLY A 238 -1.36 -11.61 -5.12
C GLY A 238 -0.92 -13.10 -5.16
N SER A 239 -1.82 -14.06 -5.40
CA SER A 239 -1.55 -15.50 -5.29
C SER A 239 -0.83 -16.15 -6.49
N SER A 240 -0.64 -15.44 -7.61
CA SER A 240 -0.13 -16.01 -8.88
C SER A 240 1.35 -15.76 -9.20
N GLY A 241 2.15 -15.30 -8.24
CA GLY A 241 3.57 -14.99 -8.45
C GLY A 241 4.46 -16.22 -8.73
N PRO A 242 5.62 -16.06 -9.39
CA PRO A 242 6.53 -17.16 -9.76
C PRO A 242 7.01 -18.02 -8.57
N TRP A 243 6.93 -17.51 -7.35
CA TRP A 243 7.23 -18.22 -6.09
C TRP A 243 6.23 -19.32 -5.71
N ALA A 244 5.04 -19.35 -6.33
CA ALA A 244 4.06 -20.42 -6.13
C ALA A 244 4.45 -21.74 -6.82
N ARG A 245 5.50 -21.70 -7.67
CA ARG A 245 6.11 -22.84 -8.34
C ARG A 245 7.40 -23.22 -7.61
N GLY A 246 7.26 -23.80 -6.43
CA GLY A 246 8.35 -24.37 -5.63
C GLY A 246 7.79 -25.37 -4.65
#